data_AF-A5G7M0-F1
#
_entry.id   AF-A5G7M0-F1
#
_cell.length_a   1.000
_cell.length_b   1.000
_cell.length_c   1.000
_cell.angle_alpha   90.00
_cell.angle_beta   90.00
_cell.angle_gamma   90.00
#
_symmetry.space_group_name_H-M   'P 1'
#
loop_
_entity.id
_entity.type
_entity.pdbx_description
1 polymer ?
#
loop_
_entity_poly.entity_id
_entity_poly.type
_entity_poly.pdbx_seq_one_letter_code
_entity_poly.pdbx_strand_id
1 'polypeptide(L)' 'MSAANSIRRKATPFRSAMSMLVFYINRAGKNLDREQLKVLEVAKDELRKLYGKV' A
#
# COMPACT_ATOMS: atom_id res chain seq x y z
N MET A 1 32.17 -10.86 -7.09
CA MET A 1 31.72 -9.61 -6.44
C MET A 1 30.36 -9.87 -5.82
N SER A 2 30.33 -10.15 -4.53
CA SER A 2 29.10 -10.35 -3.77
C SER A 2 28.44 -9.00 -3.54
N ALA A 3 27.27 -8.80 -4.14
CA ALA A 3 26.49 -7.58 -4.03
C ALA A 3 26.22 -7.30 -2.55
N ALA A 4 26.79 -6.19 -2.09
CA ALA A 4 26.81 -5.75 -0.71
C ALA A 4 25.41 -5.82 -0.06
N ASN A 5 25.37 -6.49 1.09
CA ASN A 5 24.45 -6.30 2.21
C ASN A 5 23.55 -5.07 2.06
N SER A 6 22.41 -5.23 1.38
CA SER A 6 21.43 -4.15 1.28
C SER A 6 20.61 -4.12 2.55
N ILE A 7 21.23 -3.62 3.62
CA ILE A 7 20.57 -3.05 4.80
C ILE A 7 19.92 -1.72 4.39
N ARG A 8 19.28 -1.66 3.22
CA ARG A 8 18.35 -0.59 2.92
C ARG A 8 17.16 -0.89 3.80
N ARG A 9 16.82 0.05 4.69
CA ARG A 9 15.54 0.08 5.41
C ARG A 9 14.43 -0.23 4.40
N LYS A 10 14.06 -1.52 4.28
CA LYS A 10 12.96 -1.97 3.45
C LYS A 10 11.78 -1.14 3.93
N ALA A 11 11.10 -0.48 2.99
CA ALA A 11 10.11 0.56 3.26
C ALA A 11 9.30 0.26 4.52
N THR A 12 9.02 1.27 5.34
CA THR A 12 8.27 1.08 6.59
C THR A 12 7.01 0.25 6.30
N PRO A 13 6.60 -0.69 7.17
CA PRO A 13 5.46 -1.56 6.91
C PRO A 13 4.19 -0.82 6.43
N PHE A 14 3.98 0.40 6.90
CA PHE A 14 2.99 1.33 6.38
C PHE A 14 3.16 1.66 4.89
N ARG A 15 4.36 2.10 4.48
CA ARG A 15 4.66 2.50 3.10
C ARG A 15 4.51 1.32 2.14
N SER A 16 4.97 0.13 2.52
CA SER A 16 4.81 -1.06 1.66
C SER A 16 3.34 -1.46 1.53
N ALA A 17 2.59 -1.51 2.63
CA ALA A 17 1.16 -1.83 2.61
C ALA A 17 0.33 -0.80 1.82
N MET A 18 0.62 0.50 2.00
CA MET A 18 -0.07 1.58 1.28
C MET A 18 0.22 1.51 -0.23
N SER A 19 1.48 1.29 -0.61
CA SER A 19 1.85 1.12 -2.02
C SER A 19 1.16 -0.08 -2.65
N MET A 20 0.95 -1.17 -1.91
CA MET A 20 0.21 -2.33 -2.42
C MET A 20 -1.27 -2.01 -2.68
N LEU A 21 -1.93 -1.30 -1.76
CA LEU A 21 -3.33 -0.88 -1.94
C LEU A 21 -3.47 0.03 -3.17
N VAL A 22 -2.60 1.03 -3.30
CA VAL A 22 -2.58 1.93 -4.46
C VAL A 22 -2.28 1.18 -5.75
N PHE A 23 -1.33 0.24 -5.73
CA PHE A 23 -1.03 -0.60 -6.88
C PHE A 23 -2.24 -1.42 -7.34
N TYR A 24 -2.98 -2.03 -6.42
CA TYR A 24 -4.19 -2.78 -6.76
C TYR A 24 -5.26 -1.89 -7.39
N ILE A 25 -5.51 -0.70 -6.82
CA ILE A 25 -6.46 0.27 -7.37
C ILE A 25 -6.06 0.64 -8.80
N ASN A 26 -4.79 1.02 -8.98
CA ASN A 26 -4.28 1.46 -10.28
C ASN A 26 -4.27 0.35 -11.33
N ARG A 27 -3.93 -0.89 -10.92
CA ARG A 27 -3.91 -2.06 -11.82
C ARG A 27 -5.31 -2.47 -12.25
N ALA A 28 -6.28 -2.40 -11.35
CA ALA A 28 -7.67 -2.71 -11.68
C ALA A 28 -8.30 -1.62 -12.55
N GLY A 29 -7.94 -0.35 -12.33
CA GLY A 29 -8.34 0.78 -13.16
C GLY A 29 -9.86 0.83 -13.37
N LYS A 30 -10.30 0.86 -14.63
CA LYS A 30 -11.72 0.92 -15.00
C LYS A 30 -12.52 -0.36 -14.73
N ASN A 31 -11.83 -1.49 -14.47
CA ASN A 31 -12.49 -2.77 -14.18
C ASN A 31 -12.72 -2.98 -12.68
N LEU A 32 -12.32 -2.01 -11.84
CA LEU A 32 -12.55 -2.07 -10.41
C LEU A 32 -14.01 -1.73 -10.13
N ASP A 33 -14.73 -2.67 -9.51
CA ASP A 33 -16.09 -2.40 -9.08
C ASP A 33 -16.12 -1.29 -8.02
N ARG A 34 -17.19 -0.49 -8.01
CA ARG A 34 -17.34 0.66 -7.10
C ARG A 34 -17.34 0.23 -5.65
N GLU A 35 -17.94 -0.91 -5.32
CA GLU A 35 -17.92 -1.43 -3.94
C GLU A 35 -16.51 -1.86 -3.53
N GLN A 36 -15.76 -2.48 -4.45
CA GLN A 36 -14.37 -2.84 -4.19
C GLN A 36 -13.47 -1.61 -4.01
N LEU A 37 -13.67 -0.55 -4.80
CA LEU A 37 -12.96 0.72 -4.62
C LEU A 37 -13.23 1.32 -3.24
N LYS A 38 -14.49 1.33 -2.78
CA LYS A 38 -14.83 1.81 -1.42
C LYS A 38 -14.10 1.02 -0.34
N VAL A 39 -14.08 -0.31 -0.45
CA VAL A 39 -13.35 -1.17 0.51
C VAL A 39 -11.86 -0.84 0.54
N LEU A 40 -11.24 -0.64 -0.63
CA LEU A 40 -9.82 -0.30 -0.71
C LEU A 40 -9.51 1.09 -0.15
N GLU A 41 -10.42 2.06 -0.32
CA GLU A 41 -10.29 3.39 0.30
C GLU A 41 -10.41 3.34 1.82
N VAL A 42 -11.39 2.59 2.36
CA VAL A 42 -11.50 2.37 3.81
C VAL A 42 -10.25 1.71 4.37
N ALA A 43 -9.72 0.69 3.68
CA ALA A 43 -8.49 0.01 4.08
C ALA A 43 -7.28 0.97 4.13
N LYS A 44 -7.19 1.95 3.22
CA LYS A 44 -6.13 2.99 3.25
C LYS A 44 -6.27 3.85 4.51
N ASP A 45 -7.48 4.23 4.88
CA ASP A 45 -7.74 5.05 6.07
C ASP A 45 -7.49 4.29 7.37
N GLU A 46 -7.88 3.03 7.45
CA GLU A 46 -7.54 2.16 8.58
C GLU A 46 -6.03 2.00 8.72
N LEU A 47 -5.34 1.77 7.59
CA LEU A 47 -3.89 1.67 7.58
C LEU A 47 -3.21 2.97 8.05
N ARG A 48 -3.77 4.14 7.71
CA ARG A 48 -3.32 5.44 8.23
C ARG A 48 -3.47 5.53 9.75
N LYS A 49 -4.65 5.16 10.27
CA LYS A 49 -4.93 5.16 11.71
C LYS A 49 -4.00 4.22 12.49
N LEU A 50 -3.80 3.00 11.99
CA LEU A 50 -2.93 1.99 12.62
C LEU A 50 -1.48 2.48 12.81
N TYR A 51 -0.99 3.32 11.91
CA TYR A 51 0.38 3.85 11.96
C TYR A 51 0.46 5.31 12.43
N GLY A 52 -0.63 5.88 12.95
CA GLY A 52 -0.67 7.26 13.45
C GLY A 52 -0.41 8.32 12.37
N LYS A 53 -0.83 8.03 11.13
CA LYS A 53 -0.71 8.92 9.95
C LYS A 53 -2.07 9.53 9.61
N VAL A 54 -2.65 10.27 10.56
CA VAL A 54 -3.88 11.07 10.39
C VAL A 54 -3.56 12.47 9.87
#